data_AF-A0A9P8BDS2-F1
#
_entry.id   AF-A0A9P8BDS2-F1
#
_cell.length_a   1.000
_cell.length_b   1.000
_cell.length_c   1.000
_cell.angle_alpha   90.00
_cell.angle_beta   90.00
_cell.angle_gamma   90.00
#
_symmetry.space_group_name_H-M   'P 1'
#
loop_
_entity.id
_entity.type
_entity.pdbx_description
1 polymer ?
#
loop_
_entity_poly.entity_id
_entity_poly.type
_entity_poly.pdbx_seq_one_letter_code
_entity_poly.pdbx_strand_id
1 'polypeptide(L)'
;MLSVTLDTKNSHYTYVEPSTNRFTVTSKDDVGASIVRLALLAMNDPNSVPDEVQISGDAKSYRKLVGIMGSESGEKIDVTKQNVDEYKASLGPLEAAPVIR
;
A
#
# COMPACT_ATOMS: atom_id res chain seq x y z
N MET A 1 1.21 13.46 -4.91
CA MET A 1 0.52 12.19 -5.20
C MET A 1 1.56 11.10 -5.15
N LEU A 2 1.52 10.26 -4.12
CA LEU A 2 2.43 9.13 -3.97
C LEU A 2 1.80 7.94 -4.69
N SER A 3 2.44 7.44 -5.74
CA SER A 3 2.07 6.18 -6.37
C SER A 3 3.26 5.24 -6.36
N VAL A 4 2.99 3.98 -5.99
CA VAL A 4 3.99 2.92 -5.94
C VAL A 4 3.36 1.69 -6.58
N THR A 5 4.02 1.18 -7.63
CA THR A 5 3.66 -0.07 -8.29
C THR A 5 4.77 -1.08 -8.02
N LEU A 6 4.40 -2.23 -7.44
CA LEU A 6 5.31 -3.31 -7.11
C LEU A 6 5.01 -4.51 -8.01
N ASP A 7 5.76 -4.67 -9.10
CA ASP A 7 5.78 -5.92 -9.86
C ASP A 7 6.95 -6.80 -9.42
N THR A 8 6.73 -7.51 -8.31
CA THR A 8 7.75 -8.38 -7.73
C THR A 8 8.03 -9.61 -8.59
N LYS A 9 7.12 -10.00 -9.50
CA LYS A 9 7.35 -11.15 -10.39
C LYS A 9 8.36 -10.84 -11.48
N ASN A 10 8.34 -9.61 -11.99
CA ASN A 10 9.26 -9.14 -13.02
C ASN A 10 10.43 -8.32 -12.44
N SER A 11 10.60 -8.33 -11.11
CA SER A 11 11.61 -7.52 -10.40
C SER A 11 11.58 -6.03 -10.80
N HIS A 12 10.41 -5.50 -11.13
CA HIS A 12 10.25 -4.16 -11.68
C HIS A 12 9.34 -3.29 -10.82
N TYR A 13 9.91 -2.27 -10.20
CA TYR A 13 9.19 -1.36 -9.31
C TYR A 13 9.15 0.05 -9.88
N THR A 14 7.98 0.68 -9.83
CA THR A 14 7.76 2.05 -10.31
C THR A 14 7.30 2.96 -9.18
N TYR A 15 7.84 4.18 -9.09
CA TYR A 15 7.40 5.16 -8.10
C TYR A 15 7.23 6.57 -8.68
N VAL A 16 6.26 7.29 -8.13
CA VAL A 16 5.95 8.69 -8.46
C VAL A 16 6.20 9.55 -7.22
N GLU A 17 7.40 10.14 -7.13
CA GLU A 17 7.83 11.22 -6.19
C GLU A 17 7.63 11.03 -4.66
N PRO A 18 8.48 11.68 -3.87
CA PRO A 18 9.88 11.35 -3.62
C PRO A 18 10.05 9.95 -3.00
N SER A 19 11.14 9.25 -3.33
CA SER A 19 11.44 7.88 -2.85
C SER A 19 11.68 7.76 -1.33
N THR A 20 11.71 8.90 -0.64
CA THR A 20 11.77 9.02 0.82
C THR A 20 10.40 8.94 1.48
N ASN A 21 9.32 9.17 0.74
CA ASN A 21 7.97 9.03 1.26
C ASN A 21 7.76 7.61 1.76
N ARG A 22 7.19 7.52 2.95
CA ARG A 22 6.89 6.26 3.59
C ARG A 22 5.47 5.85 3.21
N PHE A 23 5.32 4.56 2.96
CA PHE A 23 4.02 3.92 2.90
C PHE A 23 4.02 2.75 3.88
N THR A 24 2.83 2.37 4.31
CA THR A 24 2.63 1.24 5.19
C THR A 24 2.34 0.01 4.37
N VAL A 25 3.02 -1.09 4.70
CA VAL A 25 2.73 -2.41 4.18
C VAL A 25 2.23 -3.28 5.32
N THR A 26 1.20 -4.07 5.04
CA THR A 26 0.58 -4.98 5.99
C THR A 26 0.27 -6.27 5.24
N SER A 27 0.44 -7.41 5.91
CA SER A 27 0.07 -8.70 5.33
C SER A 27 -1.44 -8.84 5.24
N LYS A 28 -1.92 -9.61 4.25
CA LYS A 28 -3.37 -9.91 4.13
C LYS A 28 -3.91 -10.63 5.37
N ASP A 29 -3.09 -11.47 5.97
CA ASP A 29 -3.46 -12.23 7.17
C ASP A 29 -3.66 -11.31 8.37
N ASP A 30 -2.81 -10.28 8.54
CA ASP A 30 -2.98 -9.28 9.59
C ASP A 30 -4.22 -8.42 9.37
N VAL A 31 -4.55 -8.07 8.11
CA VAL A 31 -5.83 -7.42 7.78
C VAL A 31 -7.00 -8.31 8.19
N GLY A 32 -6.99 -9.58 7.80
CA GLY A 32 -8.06 -10.53 8.11
C GLY A 32 -8.22 -10.73 9.62
N ALA A 33 -7.13 -10.93 10.35
CA ALA A 33 -7.15 -11.07 11.80
C ALA A 33 -7.68 -9.82 12.50
N SER A 34 -7.32 -8.62 11.99
CA SER A 34 -7.83 -7.35 12.52
C SER A 34 -9.34 -7.22 12.30
N ILE A 35 -9.84 -7.56 11.10
CA ILE A 35 -11.27 -7.55 10.79
C ILE A 35 -12.03 -8.51 11.72
N VAL A 36 -11.54 -9.73 11.92
CA VAL A 36 -12.18 -10.71 12.83
C VAL A 36 -12.25 -10.17 14.26
N ARG A 37 -11.17 -9.56 14.75
CA ARG A 37 -11.14 -8.96 16.10
C ARG A 37 -12.13 -7.81 16.25
N LEU A 38 -12.22 -6.93 15.25
CA LEU A 38 -13.18 -5.82 15.26
C LEU A 38 -14.62 -6.33 15.21
N ALA A 39 -14.90 -7.38 14.44
CA ALA A 39 -16.22 -8.01 14.40
C ALA A 39 -16.61 -8.61 15.78
N LEU A 40 -15.69 -9.32 16.43
CA LEU A 40 -15.93 -9.87 17.77
C LEU A 40 -16.14 -8.76 18.81
N LEU A 41 -15.39 -7.66 18.70
CA LEU A 41 -15.52 -6.50 19.57
C LEU A 41 -16.90 -5.83 19.39
N ALA A 42 -17.34 -5.63 18.14
CA ALA A 42 -18.67 -5.11 17.82
C ALA A 42 -19.81 -6.01 18.32
N MET A 43 -19.62 -7.34 18.28
CA MET A 43 -20.60 -8.29 18.82
C MET A 43 -20.75 -8.19 20.34
N ASN A 44 -19.69 -7.81 21.05
CA ASN A 44 -19.70 -7.66 22.50
C ASN A 44 -20.21 -6.28 22.93
N ASP A 45 -19.72 -5.21 22.30
CA ASP A 45 -20.19 -3.84 22.48
C ASP A 45 -20.04 -3.05 21.17
N PRO A 46 -21.14 -2.73 20.47
CA PRO A 46 -21.09 -1.98 19.22
C PRO A 46 -20.41 -0.61 19.33
N ASN A 47 -20.43 0.04 20.51
CA ASN A 47 -19.82 1.36 20.70
C ASN A 47 -18.30 1.29 20.92
N SER A 48 -17.75 0.09 21.07
CA SER A 48 -16.32 -0.11 21.30
C SER A 48 -15.49 -0.18 20.01
N VAL A 49 -16.15 -0.13 18.85
CA VAL A 49 -15.51 -0.09 17.53
C VAL A 49 -15.64 1.30 16.93
N PRO A 50 -14.54 1.96 16.55
CA PRO A 50 -14.60 3.25 15.87
C PRO A 50 -15.06 3.11 14.41
N ASP A 51 -15.66 4.18 13.87
CA ASP A 51 -16.14 4.23 12.48
C ASP A 51 -15.01 4.06 11.44
N GLU A 52 -13.80 4.49 11.78
CA GLU A 52 -12.61 4.37 10.92
C GLU A 52 -11.45 3.74 11.70
N VAL A 53 -10.81 2.73 11.10
CA VAL A 53 -9.61 2.08 11.63
C VAL A 53 -8.52 2.09 10.57
N GLN A 54 -7.36 2.63 10.93
CA GLN A 54 -6.17 2.54 10.09
C GLN A 54 -5.29 1.37 10.52
N ILE A 55 -5.27 0.30 9.73
CA ILE A 55 -4.37 -0.83 9.94
C ILE A 55 -3.03 -0.50 9.29
N SER A 56 -2.01 -0.29 10.11
CA SER A 56 -0.65 -0.03 9.66
C SER A 56 0.29 -1.01 10.33
N GLY A 57 0.86 -1.92 9.54
CA GLY A 57 1.93 -2.80 9.98
C GLY A 57 3.25 -2.06 9.93
N ASP A 58 3.98 -2.22 8.84
CA ASP A 58 5.35 -1.77 8.73
C ASP A 58 5.48 -0.54 7.82
N ALA A 59 5.97 0.58 8.34
CA ALA A 59 6.19 1.79 7.56
C ALA A 59 7.58 1.77 6.92
N LYS A 60 7.66 1.64 5.59
CA LYS A 60 8.92 1.62 4.85
C LYS A 60 8.91 2.69 3.75
N SER A 61 10.08 3.23 3.45
CA SER A 61 10.27 4.02 2.24
C SER A 61 10.58 3.10 1.06
N TYR A 62 10.29 3.57 -0.15
CA TYR A 62 10.58 2.84 -1.37
C TYR A 62 12.05 2.41 -1.47
N ARG A 63 12.99 3.31 -1.12
CA ARG A 63 14.43 2.98 -1.08
C ARG A 63 14.73 1.80 -0.16
N LYS A 64 14.08 1.74 1.00
CA LYS A 64 14.28 0.66 1.98
C LYS A 64 13.69 -0.66 1.49
N LEU A 65 12.56 -0.62 0.79
CA LEU A 65 11.95 -1.80 0.19
C LEU A 65 12.78 -2.40 -0.94
N VAL A 66 13.33 -1.59 -1.85
CA VAL A 66 14.26 -2.08 -2.89
C VAL A 66 15.46 -2.78 -2.26
N GLY A 67 16.02 -2.21 -1.19
CA GLY A 67 17.15 -2.81 -0.47
C GLY A 67 16.81 -4.18 0.14
N ILE A 68 15.66 -4.28 0.83
CA ILE A 68 15.20 -5.54 1.44
C ILE A 68 14.91 -6.58 0.35
N MET A 69 14.15 -6.19 -0.68
CA MET A 69 13.74 -7.12 -1.71
C MET A 69 14.93 -7.60 -2.56
N GLY A 70 15.92 -6.75 -2.83
CA GLY A 70 17.14 -7.16 -3.52
C GLY A 70 18.03 -8.09 -2.68
N SER A 71 18.05 -7.95 -1.34
CA SER A 71 18.77 -8.88 -0.47
C SER A 71 18.07 -10.24 -0.35
N GLU A 72 16.73 -10.25 -0.38
CA GLU A 72 15.93 -11.47 -0.26
C GLU A 72 15.80 -12.23 -1.59
N SER A 73 15.69 -11.53 -2.73
CA SER A 73 15.56 -12.17 -4.04
C SER A 73 16.90 -12.62 -4.64
N GLY A 74 18.01 -12.05 -4.19
CA GLY A 74 19.33 -12.25 -4.80
C GLY A 74 19.49 -11.56 -6.17
N GLU A 75 18.48 -10.81 -6.62
CA GLU A 75 18.46 -10.12 -7.92
C GLU A 75 18.43 -8.60 -7.76
N LYS A 76 18.99 -7.90 -8.75
CA LYS A 76 18.85 -6.44 -8.84
C LYS A 76 17.44 -6.11 -9.31
N ILE A 77 16.71 -5.38 -8.49
CA ILE A 77 15.38 -4.85 -8.82
C ILE A 77 15.53 -3.63 -9.70
N ASP A 78 14.84 -3.62 -10.84
CA ASP A 78 14.79 -2.48 -11.74
C ASP A 78 13.80 -1.43 -11.20
N VAL A 79 14.31 -0.21 -11.02
CA VAL A 79 13.64 0.89 -10.35
C VAL A 79 13.44 2.01 -11.36
N THR A 80 12.19 2.26 -11.73
CA THR A 80 11.84 3.37 -12.62
C THR A 80 11.11 4.48 -11.86
N LYS A 81 11.61 5.70 -12.00
CA LYS A 81 10.90 6.90 -11.54
C LYS A 81 9.95 7.34 -12.66
N GLN A 82 8.66 7.39 -12.36
CA GLN A 82 7.65 7.92 -13.28
C GLN A 82 7.34 9.38 -12.94
N ASN A 83 7.15 10.22 -13.97
CA ASN A 83 6.74 11.61 -13.79
C ASN A 83 5.28 11.68 -13.33
N VAL A 84 4.96 12.64 -12.44
CA VAL A 84 3.61 12.88 -11.93
C VAL A 84 2.62 13.17 -13.07
N ASP A 85 3.03 13.92 -14.09
CA ASP A 85 2.16 14.34 -15.19
C ASP A 85 1.86 13.17 -16.14
N GLU A 86 2.87 12.33 -16.41
CA GLU A 86 2.70 11.08 -17.16
C GLU A 86 1.78 10.10 -16.41
N TYR A 87 1.96 9.98 -15.09
CA TYR A 87 1.11 9.14 -14.27
C TYR A 87 -0.35 9.61 -14.28
N LYS A 88 -0.59 10.92 -14.13
CA LYS A 88 -1.94 11.49 -14.23
C LYS A 88 -2.57 11.25 -15.61
N ALA A 89 -1.81 11.38 -16.68
CA ALA A 89 -2.30 11.10 -18.04
C ALA A 89 -2.66 9.60 -18.21
N SER A 90 -1.93 8.69 -17.56
CA SER A 90 -2.18 7.25 -17.63
C SER A 90 -3.44 6.78 -16.89
N LEU A 91 -3.94 7.56 -15.92
CA LEU A 91 -5.07 7.17 -15.07
C LEU A 91 -6.44 7.31 -15.76
N GLY A 92 -6.51 7.96 -16.93
CA GLY A 92 -7.78 8.31 -17.57
C GLY A 92 -8.68 9.17 -16.66
N PRO A 93 -9.90 9.51 -17.09
CA PRO A 93 -10.88 10.11 -16.18
C PRO A 93 -11.22 9.09 -15.08
N LEU A 94 -10.90 9.43 -13.83
CA LEU A 94 -11.32 8.66 -12.67
C LEU A 94 -12.85 8.64 -12.63
N GLU A 95 -13.49 7.53 -12.97
CA GLU A 95 -14.90 7.34 -12.62
C GLU A 95 -15.02 7.47 -11.11
N ALA A 96 -15.91 8.35 -10.66
CA ALA A 96 -16.20 8.50 -9.25
C ALA A 96 -16.63 7.14 -8.69
N ALA A 97 -15.85 6.60 -7.76
CA ALA A 97 -16.21 5.37 -7.08
C ALA A 97 -17.64 5.52 -6.51
N PRO A 98 -18.51 4.52 -6.66
CA PRO A 98 -19.86 4.59 -6.12
C PRO A 98 -19.76 4.84 -4.61
N VAL A 99 -20.42 5.90 -4.16
CA VAL A 99 -20.57 6.19 -2.73
C VAL A 99 -21.45 5.09 -2.14
N ILE A 100 -20.84 4.10 -1.51
CA ILE A 100 -21.58 3.12 -0.70
C ILE A 100 -22.02 3.86 0.55
N ARG A 101 -23.31 4.18 0.61
CA ARG A 101 -23.99 4.73 1.79
C ARG A 101 -24.43 3.61 2.72
#